data_AF-A0A1Q9T686-F1
#
_entry.id   AF-A0A1Q9T686-F1
#
_cell.length_a   1.000
_cell.length_b   1.000
_cell.length_c   1.000
_cell.angle_alpha   90.00
_cell.angle_beta   90.00
_cell.angle_gamma   90.00
#
_symmetry.space_group_name_H-M   'P 1'
#
loop_
_entity.id
_entity.type
_entity.pdbx_description
1 polymer ?
#
loop_
_entity_poly.entity_id
_entity_poly.type
_entity_poly.pdbx_seq_one_letter_code
_entity_poly.pdbx_strand_id
1 'polypeptide(L)'
;MSGTPRDDSDGRDGAAEPDRPMLVLGEDLPDVEDTTIEELRVQEAALERQRRELAEQAEQERDLARQRLASQRREAERELARRQREIDDAERRLVRTERRLRRQAARLGQEDRVPRVSTTRTTRSSNRLLAGAREVSSRRIPHLQTVITLLVAAMIALVVGAALSASRADERDVATFEGLDESRALLREATDALDSEIVRQATGEPAAPDADGDLGSAGLARIAFDRGDVPTFYRDDLEPLNAALSSTDTAPVRAATTWEETRNTFRYAVSSTEVDDARETITPGSPWATTLMWGGALVLLGVTVVLWRSGARLAAGFTLAGLLASGLALAQDPFFDGVTARAEAHEEAVDRADDVRDEVRRDLEVMLGLRALAPYEQGDDGFWEQTYGLEELGVAHDEWAQARAELGDALAQDSTTEELRSAALGVIDAAGEASVDVEAEVETLRQSVVDTAEQGWAPGLVLPGLALVILLPLAGLGIEAWRRRQEGEDR
;
A
#
# COMPACT_ATOMS: atom_id res chain seq x y z
N MET A 1 35.64 -22.23 55.76
CA MET A 1 35.88 -21.54 57.05
C MET A 1 36.03 -20.06 56.75
N SER A 2 35.22 -19.23 57.45
CA SER A 2 35.23 -17.75 57.60
C SER A 2 35.49 -16.88 56.36
N GLY A 3 34.68 -15.89 55.99
CA GLY A 3 33.63 -15.17 56.70
C GLY A 3 33.83 -13.65 56.48
N THR A 4 32.96 -13.05 55.65
CA THR A 4 32.24 -11.74 55.75
C THR A 4 33.00 -10.44 56.14
N PRO A 5 32.60 -9.26 55.61
CA PRO A 5 31.43 -8.55 56.15
C PRO A 5 30.43 -7.98 55.13
N ARG A 6 29.24 -7.76 55.68
CA ARG A 6 27.99 -7.17 55.19
C ARG A 6 27.92 -5.68 55.59
N ASP A 7 26.81 -5.05 55.20
CA ASP A 7 26.17 -3.82 55.73
C ASP A 7 26.65 -2.46 55.18
N ASP A 8 25.78 -1.49 54.85
CA ASP A 8 24.31 -1.41 54.97
C ASP A 8 23.77 -0.15 54.25
N SER A 9 22.52 -0.25 53.74
CA SER A 9 21.37 0.70 53.84
C SER A 9 21.57 2.24 53.62
N ASP A 10 20.64 3.08 53.14
CA ASP A 10 19.22 3.03 52.79
C ASP A 10 18.81 4.44 52.28
N GLY A 11 17.69 4.54 51.54
CA GLY A 11 16.85 5.77 51.44
C GLY A 11 16.89 6.51 50.09
N ARG A 12 16.04 6.20 49.10
CA ARG A 12 14.61 6.55 48.84
C ARG A 12 14.31 8.01 48.42
N ASP A 13 13.36 8.05 47.47
CA ASP A 13 12.56 9.15 46.89
C ASP A 13 13.14 9.81 45.62
N GLY A 14 12.51 9.84 44.45
CA GLY A 14 11.14 9.52 44.05
C GLY A 14 10.70 10.53 42.98
N ALA A 15 10.58 10.11 41.71
CA ALA A 15 9.77 10.78 40.69
C ALA A 15 9.49 9.80 39.54
N ALA A 16 8.30 9.22 39.58
CA ALA A 16 7.77 8.28 38.62
C ALA A 16 7.39 8.97 37.31
N GLU A 17 7.89 8.42 36.20
CA GLU A 17 7.26 8.55 34.88
C GLU A 17 6.37 7.31 34.68
N PRO A 18 5.12 7.48 34.21
CA PRO A 18 4.14 6.41 34.21
C PRO A 18 4.52 5.29 33.24
N ASP A 19 4.49 4.07 33.78
CA ASP A 19 4.59 2.79 33.09
C ASP A 19 3.87 2.79 31.74
N ARG A 20 4.65 2.60 30.68
CA ARG A 20 4.14 1.94 29.47
C ARG A 20 3.96 0.47 29.85
N PRO A 21 2.78 -0.14 29.64
CA PRO A 21 2.61 -1.54 29.96
C PRO A 21 3.56 -2.36 29.08
N MET A 22 4.60 -2.93 29.71
CA MET A 22 5.27 -4.11 29.21
C MET A 22 4.19 -5.16 28.98
N LEU A 23 4.05 -5.63 27.75
CA LEU A 23 3.35 -6.87 27.46
C LEU A 23 4.17 -7.98 28.12
N VAL A 24 3.77 -8.36 29.33
CA VAL A 24 4.10 -9.67 29.91
C VAL A 24 3.29 -10.68 29.13
N LEU A 25 3.92 -11.26 28.11
CA LEU A 25 3.39 -12.43 27.40
C LEU A 25 3.66 -13.65 28.28
N GLY A 26 2.57 -14.31 28.70
CA GLY A 26 2.57 -15.70 29.14
C GLY A 26 2.89 -15.93 30.60
N GLU A 27 1.85 -15.87 31.44
CA GLU A 27 1.79 -16.63 32.68
C GLU A 27 1.94 -18.13 32.37
N ASP A 28 2.60 -18.85 33.28
CA ASP A 28 2.79 -20.31 33.29
C ASP A 28 1.58 -21.06 32.71
N LEU A 29 1.71 -21.54 31.47
CA LEU A 29 0.83 -22.58 30.95
C LEU A 29 1.10 -23.83 31.79
N PRO A 30 0.07 -24.45 32.41
CA PRO A 30 0.26 -25.71 33.11
C PRO A 30 0.72 -26.77 32.11
N ASP A 31 1.81 -27.45 32.46
CA ASP A 31 2.39 -28.57 31.72
C ASP A 31 1.29 -29.51 31.19
N VAL A 32 1.27 -29.70 29.86
CA VAL A 32 0.30 -30.56 29.14
C VAL A 32 0.71 -32.02 29.29
N GLU A 33 0.86 -32.49 30.53
CA GLU A 33 1.15 -33.89 30.81
C GLU A 33 -0.01 -34.64 31.49
N ASP A 34 -1.07 -33.94 31.94
CA ASP A 34 -2.20 -34.58 32.63
C ASP A 34 -3.57 -33.96 32.29
N THR A 35 -3.93 -33.81 31.01
CA THR A 35 -5.34 -33.51 30.64
C THR A 35 -5.99 -34.73 30.00
N THR A 36 -7.08 -35.18 30.62
CA THR A 36 -7.84 -36.35 30.15
C THR A 36 -8.69 -35.98 28.93
N ILE A 37 -8.96 -36.94 28.03
CA ILE A 37 -9.74 -36.73 26.78
C ILE A 37 -11.11 -36.06 27.04
N GLU A 38 -11.68 -36.21 28.24
CA GLU A 38 -12.92 -35.55 28.64
C GLU A 38 -12.76 -34.05 28.88
N GLU A 39 -11.61 -33.59 29.38
CA GLU A 39 -11.32 -32.17 29.63
C GLU A 39 -11.08 -31.42 28.31
N LEU A 40 -10.45 -32.05 27.32
CA LEU A 40 -10.29 -31.50 25.97
C LEU A 40 -11.65 -31.32 25.27
N ARG A 41 -12.59 -32.27 25.41
CA ARG A 41 -13.95 -32.12 24.86
C ARG A 41 -14.73 -31.00 25.53
N VAL A 42 -14.53 -30.77 26.84
CA VAL A 42 -15.15 -29.66 27.56
C VAL A 42 -14.58 -28.31 27.09
N GLN A 43 -13.27 -28.26 26.78
CA GLN A 43 -12.61 -27.07 26.24
C GLN A 43 -13.05 -26.77 24.80
N GLU A 44 -13.13 -27.78 23.92
CA GLU A 44 -13.66 -27.62 22.56
C GLU A 44 -15.11 -27.13 22.57
N ALA A 45 -15.96 -27.71 23.43
CA ALA A 45 -17.34 -27.27 23.59
C ALA A 45 -17.46 -25.86 24.20
N ALA A 46 -16.46 -25.40 24.96
CA ALA A 46 -16.40 -24.03 25.47
C ALA A 46 -15.97 -23.05 24.37
N LEU A 47 -14.96 -23.40 23.57
CA LEU A 47 -14.50 -22.60 22.42
C LEU A 47 -15.57 -22.49 21.34
N GLU A 48 -16.32 -23.56 21.06
CA GLU A 48 -17.39 -23.51 20.07
C GLU A 48 -18.55 -22.61 20.54
N ARG A 49 -18.87 -22.61 21.85
CA ARG A 49 -19.83 -21.67 22.44
C ARG A 49 -19.33 -20.23 22.33
N GLN A 50 -18.06 -19.98 22.63
CA GLN A 50 -17.46 -18.65 22.52
C GLN A 50 -17.46 -18.14 21.07
N ARG A 51 -17.17 -19.00 20.08
CA ARG A 51 -17.25 -18.65 18.66
C ARG A 51 -18.66 -18.27 18.24
N ARG A 52 -19.68 -19.00 18.70
CA ARG A 52 -21.10 -18.67 18.42
C ARG A 52 -21.51 -17.35 19.08
N GLU A 53 -21.13 -17.11 20.32
CA GLU A 53 -21.43 -15.86 21.02
C GLU A 53 -20.78 -14.65 20.34
N LEU A 54 -19.53 -14.76 19.89
CA LEU A 54 -18.85 -13.69 19.15
C LEU A 54 -19.48 -13.45 17.77
N ALA A 55 -19.91 -14.51 17.07
CA ALA A 55 -20.61 -14.39 15.80
C ALA A 55 -21.98 -13.68 15.98
N GLU A 56 -22.74 -14.02 17.01
CA GLU A 56 -24.00 -13.36 17.34
C GLU A 56 -23.80 -11.88 17.72
N GLN A 57 -22.74 -11.56 18.47
CA GLN A 57 -22.39 -10.18 18.80
C GLN A 57 -22.03 -9.37 17.54
N ALA A 58 -21.22 -9.94 16.65
CA ALA A 58 -20.87 -9.29 15.38
C ALA A 58 -22.10 -9.05 14.49
N GLU A 59 -23.05 -9.98 14.44
CA GLU A 59 -24.30 -9.80 13.69
C GLU A 59 -25.16 -8.68 14.30
N GLN A 60 -25.30 -8.65 15.63
CA GLN A 60 -26.01 -7.58 16.34
C GLN A 60 -25.37 -6.21 16.10
N GLU A 61 -24.04 -6.11 16.10
CA GLU A 61 -23.32 -4.87 15.81
C GLU A 61 -23.53 -4.40 14.37
N ARG A 62 -23.49 -5.32 13.39
CA ARG A 62 -23.78 -5.00 11.98
C ARG A 62 -25.21 -4.49 11.80
N ASP A 63 -26.18 -5.07 12.49
CA ASP A 63 -27.57 -4.62 12.42
C ASP A 63 -27.79 -3.28 13.12
N LEU A 64 -27.14 -3.04 14.26
CA LEU A 64 -27.15 -1.72 14.92
C LEU A 64 -26.50 -0.65 14.02
N ALA A 65 -25.38 -0.96 13.36
CA ALA A 65 -24.72 -0.05 12.42
C ALA A 65 -25.61 0.27 11.20
N ARG A 66 -26.27 -0.74 10.62
CA ARG A 66 -27.24 -0.56 9.53
C ARG A 66 -28.42 0.31 9.95
N GLN A 67 -28.96 0.10 11.15
CA GLN A 67 -30.05 0.92 11.69
C GLN A 67 -29.64 2.38 11.90
N ARG A 68 -28.42 2.62 12.42
CA ARG A 68 -27.86 3.97 12.59
C ARG A 68 -27.66 4.69 11.25
N LEU A 69 -27.15 4.01 10.23
CA LEU A 69 -27.00 4.58 8.88
C LEU A 69 -28.37 4.91 8.26
N ALA A 70 -29.36 4.02 8.43
CA ALA A 70 -30.70 4.25 7.93
C ALA A 70 -31.41 5.43 8.65
N SER A 71 -31.20 5.60 9.95
CA SER A 71 -31.76 6.74 10.69
C SER A 71 -31.10 8.05 10.28
N GLN A 72 -29.77 8.08 10.13
CA GLN A 72 -29.03 9.26 9.66
C GLN A 72 -29.46 9.69 8.25
N ARG A 73 -29.66 8.74 7.32
CA ARG A 73 -30.18 9.05 5.98
C ARG A 73 -31.58 9.69 6.03
N ARG A 74 -32.49 9.14 6.85
CA ARG A 74 -33.84 9.71 7.02
C ARG A 74 -33.82 11.10 7.66
N GLU A 75 -32.90 11.36 8.59
CA GLU A 75 -32.73 12.68 9.19
C GLU A 75 -32.19 13.70 8.18
N ALA A 76 -31.18 13.32 7.40
CA ALA A 76 -30.64 14.15 6.32
C ALA A 76 -31.70 14.48 5.26
N GLU A 77 -32.50 13.50 4.83
CA GLU A 77 -33.61 13.71 3.89
C GLU A 77 -34.66 14.69 4.45
N ARG A 78 -35.01 14.57 5.75
CA ARG A 78 -35.92 15.50 6.41
C ARG A 78 -35.35 16.90 6.51
N GLU A 79 -34.06 17.04 6.80
CA GLU A 79 -33.40 18.34 6.87
C GLU A 79 -33.34 19.01 5.49
N LEU A 80 -33.00 18.26 4.43
CA LEU A 80 -33.02 18.76 3.05
C LEU A 80 -34.43 19.20 2.64
N ALA A 81 -35.45 18.39 2.94
CA ALA A 81 -36.84 18.74 2.67
C ALA A 81 -37.29 19.99 3.45
N ARG A 82 -36.81 20.17 4.69
CA ARG A 82 -37.08 21.37 5.49
C ARG A 82 -36.40 22.60 4.88
N ARG A 83 -35.12 22.52 4.53
CA ARG A 83 -34.39 23.65 3.91
C ARG A 83 -35.01 24.05 2.57
N GLN A 84 -35.48 23.10 1.78
CA GLN A 84 -36.18 23.40 0.53
C GLN A 84 -37.48 24.19 0.78
N ARG A 85 -38.27 23.80 1.79
CA ARG A 85 -39.48 24.55 2.16
C ARG A 85 -39.15 25.95 2.68
N GLU A 86 -38.08 26.10 3.44
CA GLU A 86 -37.61 27.41 3.93
C GLU A 86 -37.20 28.33 2.77
N ILE A 87 -36.53 27.78 1.75
CA ILE A 87 -36.20 28.51 0.50
C ILE A 87 -37.48 28.91 -0.24
N ASP A 88 -38.40 27.98 -0.46
CA ASP A 88 -39.65 28.24 -1.17
C ASP A 88 -40.49 29.32 -0.45
N ASP A 89 -40.52 29.30 0.89
CA ASP A 89 -41.21 30.32 1.69
C ASP A 89 -40.50 31.66 1.67
N ALA A 90 -39.16 31.69 1.64
CA ALA A 90 -38.37 32.90 1.46
C ALA A 90 -38.65 33.54 0.09
N GLU A 91 -38.69 32.74 -0.98
CA GLU A 91 -39.07 33.19 -2.33
C GLU A 91 -40.48 33.77 -2.36
N ARG A 92 -41.45 33.09 -1.74
CA ARG A 92 -42.84 33.60 -1.64
C ARG A 92 -42.89 34.94 -0.89
N ARG A 93 -42.11 35.11 0.18
CA ARG A 93 -42.02 36.39 0.91
C ARG A 93 -41.43 37.49 0.04
N LEU A 94 -40.34 37.20 -0.70
CA LEU A 94 -39.72 38.15 -1.63
C LEU A 94 -40.68 38.60 -2.73
N VAL A 95 -41.44 37.67 -3.32
CA VAL A 95 -42.46 38.03 -4.33
C VAL A 95 -43.60 38.87 -3.73
N ARG A 96 -44.01 38.59 -2.49
CA ARG A 96 -45.04 39.40 -1.81
C ARG A 96 -44.53 40.81 -1.49
N THR A 97 -43.30 40.95 -1.01
CA THR A 97 -42.70 42.26 -0.73
C THR A 97 -42.50 43.05 -2.01
N GLU A 98 -42.03 42.43 -3.09
CA GLU A 98 -41.95 43.05 -4.42
C GLU A 98 -43.32 43.55 -4.89
N ARG A 99 -44.36 42.73 -4.81
CA ARG A 99 -45.73 43.13 -5.19
C ARG A 99 -46.24 44.29 -4.34
N ARG A 100 -45.93 44.32 -3.04
CA ARG A 100 -46.32 45.42 -2.14
C ARG A 100 -45.59 46.71 -2.49
N LEU A 101 -44.27 46.63 -2.71
CA LEU A 101 -43.44 47.75 -3.12
C LEU A 101 -43.88 48.32 -4.48
N ARG A 102 -44.23 47.46 -5.45
CA ARG A 102 -44.83 47.90 -6.72
C ARG A 102 -46.14 48.65 -6.51
N ARG A 103 -47.07 48.12 -5.70
CA ARG A 103 -48.34 48.81 -5.44
C ARG A 103 -48.15 50.15 -4.72
N GLN A 104 -47.11 50.28 -3.89
CA GLN A 104 -46.75 51.55 -3.25
C GLN A 104 -46.10 52.52 -4.24
N ALA A 105 -45.20 52.04 -5.09
CA ALA A 105 -44.57 52.83 -6.15
C ALA A 105 -45.59 53.29 -7.21
N ALA A 106 -46.59 52.47 -7.53
CA ALA A 106 -47.73 52.79 -8.38
C ALA A 106 -48.52 54.00 -7.88
N ARG A 107 -48.81 54.04 -6.58
CA ARG A 107 -49.50 55.17 -5.94
C ARG A 107 -48.68 56.47 -5.95
N LEU A 108 -47.36 56.36 -6.14
CA LEU A 108 -46.42 57.48 -6.21
C LEU A 108 -45.97 57.79 -7.65
N GLY A 109 -46.52 57.12 -8.66
CA GLY A 109 -46.16 57.31 -10.07
C GLY A 109 -44.75 56.85 -10.45
N GLN A 110 -44.13 55.95 -9.68
CA GLN A 110 -42.74 55.49 -9.86
C GLN A 110 -42.63 53.98 -10.13
N GLU A 111 -43.59 53.40 -10.86
CA GLU A 111 -43.67 51.95 -11.10
C GLU A 111 -42.40 51.33 -11.71
N ASP A 112 -41.68 52.09 -12.55
CA ASP A 112 -40.49 51.62 -13.28
C ASP A 112 -39.20 51.56 -12.43
N ARG A 113 -39.20 52.05 -11.19
CA ARG A 113 -38.02 52.03 -10.31
C ARG A 113 -37.94 50.82 -9.38
N VAL A 114 -38.92 49.92 -9.37
CA VAL A 114 -38.93 48.73 -8.50
C VAL A 114 -38.33 47.52 -9.24
N PRO A 115 -37.18 46.97 -8.79
CA PRO A 115 -36.53 45.81 -9.40
C PRO A 115 -37.48 44.61 -9.49
N ARG A 116 -37.45 43.87 -10.61
CA ARG A 116 -38.27 42.67 -10.78
C ARG A 116 -37.59 41.45 -10.16
N VAL A 117 -38.31 40.70 -9.33
CA VAL A 117 -37.84 39.37 -8.88
C VAL A 117 -38.29 38.35 -9.92
N SER A 118 -37.35 37.82 -10.69
CA SER A 118 -37.64 36.76 -11.66
C SER A 118 -37.88 35.44 -10.92
N THR A 119 -39.13 35.04 -10.77
CA THR A 119 -39.46 33.68 -10.32
C THR A 119 -38.97 32.67 -11.36
N THR A 120 -38.09 31.77 -10.95
CA THR A 120 -37.59 30.63 -11.73
C THR A 120 -38.71 29.61 -11.91
N ARG A 121 -39.55 29.80 -12.93
CA ARG A 121 -40.38 28.70 -13.44
C ARG A 121 -39.46 27.76 -14.20
N THR A 122 -39.30 26.53 -13.71
CA THR A 122 -38.54 25.45 -14.34
C THR A 122 -39.21 25.02 -15.65
N THR A 123 -39.00 25.81 -16.70
CA THR A 123 -39.20 25.37 -18.09
C THR A 123 -37.83 25.04 -18.68
N ARG A 124 -37.66 23.75 -18.94
CA ARG A 124 -36.56 23.11 -19.67
C ARG A 124 -36.49 23.69 -21.09
N SER A 125 -35.74 24.78 -21.30
CA SER A 125 -35.15 25.12 -22.61
C SER A 125 -34.07 26.21 -22.49
N SER A 126 -32.86 25.83 -22.86
CA SER A 126 -31.80 26.61 -23.53
C SER A 126 -31.77 28.14 -23.40
N ASN A 127 -30.61 28.64 -22.97
CA ASN A 127 -30.02 29.93 -23.37
C ASN A 127 -30.56 31.23 -22.74
N ARG A 128 -30.80 31.24 -21.42
CA ARG A 128 -30.90 32.51 -20.65
C ARG A 128 -29.72 32.82 -19.72
N LEU A 129 -28.92 31.83 -19.36
CA LEU A 129 -27.68 32.03 -18.57
C LEU A 129 -26.57 32.74 -19.35
N LEU A 130 -26.63 32.72 -20.70
CA LEU A 130 -25.68 33.42 -21.57
C LEU A 130 -26.05 34.90 -21.81
N ALA A 131 -27.31 35.30 -21.59
CA ALA A 131 -27.75 36.68 -21.83
C ALA A 131 -27.47 37.59 -20.62
N GLY A 132 -27.72 37.11 -19.39
CA GLY A 132 -27.40 37.86 -18.16
C GLY A 132 -25.90 38.02 -17.91
N ALA A 133 -25.06 37.14 -18.46
CA ALA A 133 -23.61 37.24 -18.38
C ALA A 133 -23.02 38.36 -19.28
N ARG A 134 -23.75 38.85 -20.29
CA ARG A 134 -23.27 39.91 -21.21
C ARG A 134 -23.50 41.33 -20.70
N GLU A 135 -24.45 41.53 -19.77
CA GLU A 135 -24.82 42.89 -19.32
C GLU A 135 -24.11 43.29 -18.02
N VAL A 136 -23.63 42.33 -17.22
CA VAL A 136 -22.84 42.57 -15.99
C VAL A 136 -21.33 42.61 -16.26
N SER A 137 -20.87 42.20 -17.45
CA SER A 137 -19.43 42.08 -17.77
C SER A 137 -18.70 43.40 -18.07
N SER A 138 -19.32 44.57 -17.86
CA SER A 138 -18.72 45.85 -18.23
C SER A 138 -18.22 46.70 -17.05
N ARG A 139 -18.38 46.29 -15.78
CA ARG A 139 -17.96 47.12 -14.65
C ARG A 139 -17.30 46.33 -13.52
N ARG A 140 -15.96 46.48 -13.49
CA ARG A 140 -14.98 46.15 -12.45
C ARG A 140 -14.78 44.66 -12.20
N ILE A 141 -13.52 44.22 -12.22
CA ILE A 141 -13.08 42.96 -11.61
C ILE A 141 -13.45 43.06 -10.13
N PRO A 142 -14.50 42.39 -9.62
CA PRO A 142 -14.66 42.30 -8.19
C PRO A 142 -13.57 41.32 -7.76
N HIS A 143 -12.65 41.79 -6.91
CA HIS A 143 -11.62 40.98 -6.27
C HIS A 143 -10.37 40.61 -7.11
N LEU A 144 -9.67 41.61 -7.67
CA LEU A 144 -8.29 41.44 -8.17
C LEU A 144 -7.39 40.74 -7.14
N GLN A 145 -7.57 41.07 -5.85
CA GLN A 145 -6.89 40.40 -4.75
C GLN A 145 -7.17 38.90 -4.70
N THR A 146 -8.43 38.47 -4.87
CA THR A 146 -8.79 37.04 -4.89
C THR A 146 -8.21 36.31 -6.10
N VAL A 147 -8.16 36.96 -7.27
CA VAL A 147 -7.51 36.40 -8.47
C VAL A 147 -6.00 36.23 -8.22
N ILE A 148 -5.35 37.22 -7.62
CA ILE A 148 -3.93 37.15 -7.27
C ILE A 148 -3.69 36.05 -6.23
N THR A 149 -4.51 35.95 -5.17
CA THR A 149 -4.33 34.91 -4.15
C THR A 149 -4.53 33.50 -4.72
N LEU A 150 -5.52 33.29 -5.60
CA LEU A 150 -5.75 32.00 -6.25
C LEU A 150 -4.60 31.66 -7.20
N LEU A 151 -4.07 32.64 -7.93
CA LEU A 151 -2.94 32.47 -8.83
C LEU A 151 -1.66 32.15 -8.05
N VAL A 152 -1.40 32.83 -6.93
CA VAL A 152 -0.29 32.51 -6.02
C VAL A 152 -0.45 31.12 -5.41
N ALA A 153 -1.63 30.77 -4.92
CA ALA A 153 -1.89 29.44 -4.37
C ALA A 153 -1.70 28.35 -5.42
N ALA A 154 -2.15 28.56 -6.66
CA ALA A 154 -1.95 27.62 -7.76
C ALA A 154 -0.48 27.46 -8.15
N MET A 155 0.27 28.56 -8.21
CA MET A 155 1.72 28.51 -8.47
C MET A 155 2.45 27.76 -7.35
N ILE A 156 2.14 28.04 -6.08
CA ILE A 156 2.75 27.33 -4.95
C ILE A 156 2.41 25.83 -5.02
N ALA A 157 1.15 25.47 -5.25
CA ALA A 157 0.74 24.07 -5.37
C ALA A 157 1.46 23.34 -6.52
N LEU A 158 1.58 23.97 -7.69
CA LEU A 158 2.28 23.40 -8.84
C LEU A 158 3.79 23.29 -8.61
N VAL A 159 4.42 24.29 -8.00
CA VAL A 159 5.87 24.28 -7.71
C VAL A 159 6.21 23.26 -6.63
N VAL A 160 5.43 23.21 -5.55
CA VAL A 160 5.63 22.24 -4.46
C VAL A 160 5.34 20.83 -4.97
N GLY A 161 4.24 20.63 -5.71
CA GLY A 161 3.91 19.34 -6.31
C GLY A 161 5.00 18.85 -7.28
N ALA A 162 5.48 19.72 -8.17
CA ALA A 162 6.56 19.36 -9.09
C ALA A 162 7.89 19.12 -8.36
N ALA A 163 8.22 19.88 -7.31
CA ALA A 163 9.42 19.66 -6.52
C ALA A 163 9.38 18.32 -5.76
N LEU A 164 8.21 17.93 -5.26
CA LEU A 164 7.99 16.64 -4.58
C LEU A 164 7.95 15.45 -5.55
N SER A 165 7.58 15.65 -6.81
CA SER A 165 7.60 14.58 -7.83
C SER A 165 8.96 14.48 -8.55
N ALA A 166 9.72 15.57 -8.63
CA ALA A 166 11.01 15.61 -9.33
C ALA A 166 12.21 15.05 -8.55
N SER A 167 12.04 14.64 -7.29
CA SER A 167 13.14 14.04 -6.52
C SER A 167 13.49 12.68 -7.11
N ARG A 168 14.76 12.53 -7.51
CA ARG A 168 15.39 11.22 -7.73
C ARG A 168 15.57 10.52 -6.40
N ALA A 169 15.57 9.19 -6.41
CA ALA A 169 15.98 8.41 -5.25
C ALA A 169 17.42 8.75 -4.88
N ASP A 170 17.74 8.78 -3.58
CA ASP A 170 19.12 8.90 -3.12
C ASP A 170 19.88 7.59 -3.44
N GLU A 171 21.17 7.69 -3.74
CA GLU A 171 22.02 6.52 -4.06
C GLU A 171 22.02 5.52 -2.89
N ARG A 172 21.87 6.02 -1.65
CA ARG A 172 21.74 5.20 -0.44
C ARG A 172 20.42 4.45 -0.36
N ASP A 173 19.32 5.07 -0.77
CA ASP A 173 18.00 4.45 -0.71
C ASP A 173 17.91 3.34 -1.77
N VAL A 174 18.46 3.59 -2.97
CA VAL A 174 18.60 2.58 -4.03
C VAL A 174 19.45 1.40 -3.55
N ALA A 175 20.64 1.66 -2.98
CA ALA A 175 21.50 0.61 -2.46
C ALA A 175 20.85 -0.19 -1.31
N THR A 176 19.97 0.44 -0.53
CA THR A 176 19.21 -0.24 0.53
C THR A 176 18.17 -1.18 -0.07
N PHE A 177 17.38 -0.72 -1.03
CA PHE A 177 16.40 -1.56 -1.74
C PHE A 177 17.07 -2.75 -2.43
N GLU A 178 18.12 -2.50 -3.24
CA GLU A 178 18.86 -3.57 -3.91
C GLU A 178 19.51 -4.55 -2.93
N GLY A 179 20.04 -4.03 -1.81
CA GLY A 179 20.62 -4.84 -0.74
C GLY A 179 19.61 -5.80 -0.13
N LEU A 180 18.44 -5.30 0.24
CA LEU A 180 17.37 -6.10 0.84
C LEU A 180 16.77 -7.11 -0.15
N ASP A 181 16.52 -6.70 -1.39
CA ASP A 181 15.94 -7.58 -2.39
C ASP A 181 16.89 -8.74 -2.77
N GLU A 182 18.17 -8.44 -2.98
CA GLU A 182 19.18 -9.47 -3.24
C GLU A 182 19.40 -10.38 -2.01
N SER A 183 19.34 -9.83 -0.80
CA SER A 183 19.35 -10.65 0.42
C SER A 183 18.15 -11.61 0.48
N ARG A 184 16.96 -11.16 0.07
CA ARG A 184 15.77 -12.02 0.02
C ARG A 184 15.89 -13.10 -1.05
N ALA A 185 16.51 -12.82 -2.20
CA ALA A 185 16.84 -13.82 -3.21
C ALA A 185 17.81 -14.89 -2.67
N LEU A 186 18.85 -14.48 -1.95
CA LEU A 186 19.79 -15.40 -1.31
C LEU A 186 19.13 -16.24 -0.20
N LEU A 187 18.17 -15.70 0.55
CA LEU A 187 17.42 -16.44 1.57
C LEU A 187 16.46 -17.46 0.95
N ARG A 188 15.92 -17.17 -0.23
CA ARG A 188 15.17 -18.13 -1.04
C ARG A 188 16.07 -19.28 -1.52
N GLU A 189 17.26 -18.99 -2.02
CA GLU A 189 18.26 -20.02 -2.35
C GLU A 189 18.68 -20.85 -1.11
N ALA A 190 18.87 -20.20 0.03
CA ALA A 190 19.16 -20.86 1.30
C ALA A 190 18.01 -21.79 1.74
N THR A 191 16.76 -21.41 1.45
CA THR A 191 15.57 -22.22 1.73
C THR A 191 15.56 -23.49 0.88
N ASP A 192 15.89 -23.41 -0.41
CA ASP A 192 15.95 -24.57 -1.31
C ASP A 192 17.04 -25.57 -0.85
N ALA A 193 18.19 -25.05 -0.41
CA ALA A 193 19.25 -25.85 0.20
C ALA A 193 18.80 -26.50 1.53
N LEU A 194 18.11 -25.73 2.38
CA LEU A 194 17.59 -26.21 3.67
C LEU A 194 16.57 -27.33 3.50
N ASP A 195 15.67 -27.19 2.53
CA ASP A 195 14.66 -28.20 2.17
C ASP A 195 15.33 -29.50 1.68
N SER A 196 16.40 -29.37 0.88
CA SER A 196 17.19 -30.54 0.45
C SER A 196 17.93 -31.23 1.61
N GLU A 197 18.44 -30.44 2.55
CA GLU A 197 19.17 -30.93 3.73
C GLU A 197 18.26 -31.69 4.70
N ILE A 198 17.03 -31.23 4.94
CA ILE A 198 16.08 -31.96 5.79
C ILE A 198 15.62 -33.27 5.15
N VAL A 199 15.39 -33.30 3.83
CA VAL A 199 15.03 -34.54 3.11
C VAL A 199 16.15 -35.56 3.23
N ARG A 200 17.39 -35.12 3.01
CA ARG A 200 18.60 -35.93 3.18
C ARG A 200 18.74 -36.48 4.59
N GLN A 201 18.56 -35.64 5.61
CA GLN A 201 18.63 -36.06 7.01
C GLN A 201 17.53 -37.07 7.35
N ALA A 202 16.28 -36.78 7.00
CA ALA A 202 15.10 -37.61 7.31
C ALA A 202 15.17 -38.99 6.64
N THR A 203 15.87 -39.08 5.50
CA THR A 203 16.07 -40.31 4.72
C THR A 203 17.43 -40.98 4.96
N GLY A 204 18.15 -40.57 6.01
CA GLY A 204 19.33 -41.26 6.52
C GLY A 204 20.66 -40.91 5.84
N GLU A 205 20.70 -39.90 4.98
CA GLU A 205 21.90 -39.45 4.26
C GLU A 205 22.15 -37.95 4.45
N PRO A 206 22.39 -37.48 5.69
CA PRO A 206 22.55 -36.06 6.00
C PRO A 206 23.67 -35.41 5.19
N ALA A 207 23.47 -34.14 4.83
CA ALA A 207 24.48 -33.36 4.15
C ALA A 207 25.69 -33.12 5.06
N ALA A 208 26.89 -33.15 4.47
CA ALA A 208 28.12 -32.86 5.18
C ALA A 208 28.32 -31.34 5.29
N PRO A 209 28.63 -30.81 6.48
CA PRO A 209 29.05 -29.42 6.62
C PRO A 209 30.32 -29.13 5.82
N ASP A 210 30.49 -27.87 5.44
CA ASP A 210 31.65 -27.37 4.73
C ASP A 210 32.89 -27.24 5.65
N ALA A 211 33.94 -26.56 5.14
CA ALA A 211 35.19 -26.37 5.87
C ALA A 211 35.05 -25.45 7.10
N ASP A 212 34.04 -24.58 7.10
CA ASP A 212 33.73 -23.67 8.21
C ASP A 212 32.75 -24.31 9.21
N GLY A 213 32.31 -25.54 8.93
CA GLY A 213 31.41 -26.31 9.77
C GLY A 213 29.94 -25.96 9.55
N ASP A 214 29.62 -25.28 8.45
CA ASP A 214 28.28 -24.84 8.10
C ASP A 214 27.66 -25.74 7.03
N LEU A 215 26.35 -25.97 7.16
CA LEU A 215 25.55 -26.51 6.07
C LEU A 215 25.41 -25.46 4.95
N GLY A 216 25.08 -25.91 3.74
CA GLY A 216 25.00 -25.03 2.58
C GLY A 216 23.96 -23.93 2.77
N SER A 217 22.82 -24.27 3.35
CA SER A 217 21.77 -23.31 3.74
C SER A 217 22.26 -22.25 4.72
N ALA A 218 23.02 -22.66 5.76
CA ALA A 218 23.57 -21.76 6.76
C ALA A 218 24.60 -20.78 6.16
N GLY A 219 25.46 -21.27 5.25
CA GLY A 219 26.44 -20.45 4.56
C GLY A 219 25.79 -19.37 3.69
N LEU A 220 24.79 -19.75 2.89
CA LEU A 220 24.01 -18.81 2.06
C LEU A 220 23.26 -17.77 2.90
N ALA A 221 22.61 -18.21 3.98
CA ALA A 221 21.88 -17.31 4.87
C ALA A 221 22.81 -16.29 5.55
N ARG A 222 24.03 -16.67 5.95
CA ARG A 222 25.00 -15.72 6.50
C ARG A 222 25.43 -14.66 5.50
N ILE A 223 25.63 -15.03 4.22
CA ILE A 223 25.92 -14.07 3.16
C ILE A 223 24.76 -13.08 2.99
N ALA A 224 23.53 -13.58 3.01
CA ALA A 224 22.32 -12.74 2.94
C ALA A 224 22.22 -11.78 4.13
N PHE A 225 22.52 -12.25 5.35
CA PHE A 225 22.46 -11.46 6.58
C PHE A 225 23.55 -10.39 6.67
N ASP A 226 24.74 -10.65 6.10
CA ASP A 226 25.80 -9.64 5.99
C ASP A 226 25.47 -8.54 4.99
N ARG A 227 24.69 -8.87 3.95
CA ARG A 227 24.28 -7.91 2.92
C ARG A 227 23.10 -7.03 3.35
N GLY A 228 22.11 -7.61 4.02
CA GLY A 228 20.84 -6.94 4.36
C GLY A 228 20.85 -6.16 5.68
N ASP A 229 22.01 -6.00 6.33
CA ASP A 229 22.15 -5.45 7.69
C ASP A 229 21.17 -6.08 8.69
N VAL A 230 20.97 -7.39 8.55
CA VAL A 230 19.99 -8.16 9.33
C VAL A 230 20.41 -8.20 10.81
N PRO A 231 19.48 -8.01 11.76
CA PRO A 231 19.78 -8.08 13.18
C PRO A 231 20.52 -9.35 13.59
N THR A 232 21.50 -9.21 14.48
CA THR A 232 22.41 -10.30 14.85
C THR A 232 21.71 -11.52 15.47
N PHE A 233 20.54 -11.35 16.08
CA PHE A 233 19.80 -12.45 16.69
C PHE A 233 19.39 -13.51 15.66
N TYR A 234 19.09 -13.14 14.40
CA TYR A 234 18.79 -14.11 13.34
C TYR A 234 20.00 -14.97 12.96
N ARG A 235 21.22 -14.47 13.20
CA ARG A 235 22.46 -15.26 13.00
C ARG A 235 22.62 -16.29 14.10
N ASP A 236 22.31 -15.90 15.34
CA ASP A 236 22.35 -16.79 16.50
C ASP A 236 21.32 -17.92 16.36
N ASP A 237 20.16 -17.62 15.74
CA ASP A 237 19.11 -18.61 15.45
C ASP A 237 19.54 -19.68 14.42
N LEU A 238 20.66 -19.51 13.70
CA LEU A 238 21.22 -20.54 12.82
C LEU A 238 22.10 -21.56 13.55
N GLU A 239 22.57 -21.27 14.77
CA GLU A 239 23.47 -22.17 15.51
C GLU A 239 22.91 -23.61 15.68
N PRO A 240 21.61 -23.80 15.96
CA PRO A 240 21.04 -25.15 16.11
C PRO A 240 20.98 -25.95 14.81
N LEU A 241 20.99 -25.30 13.64
CA LEU A 241 20.74 -25.90 12.33
C LEU A 241 21.75 -27.00 11.99
N ASN A 242 23.05 -26.67 12.06
CA ASN A 242 24.12 -27.61 11.72
C ASN A 242 24.06 -28.85 12.62
N ALA A 243 23.85 -28.66 13.92
CA ALA A 243 23.76 -29.78 14.87
C ALA A 243 22.54 -30.67 14.59
N ALA A 244 21.42 -30.07 14.18
CA ALA A 244 20.19 -30.80 13.93
C ALA A 244 20.23 -31.62 12.62
N LEU A 245 20.79 -31.05 11.54
CA LEU A 245 20.65 -31.63 10.20
C LEU A 245 21.90 -32.35 9.65
N SER A 246 23.08 -32.12 10.22
CA SER A 246 24.33 -32.74 9.72
C SER A 246 24.53 -34.22 10.13
N SER A 247 23.63 -34.77 10.94
CA SER A 247 23.72 -36.17 11.41
C SER A 247 22.36 -36.83 11.59
N THR A 248 22.35 -38.17 11.56
CA THR A 248 21.16 -39.00 11.87
C THR A 248 21.01 -39.30 13.35
N ASP A 249 21.93 -38.83 14.20
CA ASP A 249 21.86 -39.02 15.66
C ASP A 249 20.79 -38.11 16.31
N THR A 250 20.40 -37.03 15.63
CA THR A 250 19.33 -36.12 16.05
C THR A 250 17.96 -36.78 15.88
N ALA A 251 17.10 -36.66 16.89
CA ALA A 251 15.73 -37.15 16.81
C ALA A 251 14.97 -36.51 15.63
N PRO A 252 14.21 -37.29 14.82
CA PRO A 252 13.53 -36.77 13.63
C PRO A 252 12.62 -35.57 13.91
N VAL A 253 11.90 -35.58 15.04
CA VAL A 253 11.05 -34.46 15.46
C VAL A 253 11.89 -33.20 15.67
N ARG A 254 13.07 -33.30 16.31
CA ARG A 254 13.93 -32.14 16.53
C ARG A 254 14.51 -31.60 15.23
N ALA A 255 14.89 -32.48 14.29
CA ALA A 255 15.34 -32.07 12.97
C ALA A 255 14.24 -31.32 12.20
N ALA A 256 13.02 -31.88 12.19
CA ALA A 256 11.86 -31.26 11.53
C ALA A 256 11.47 -29.90 12.15
N THR A 257 11.43 -29.78 13.48
CA THR A 257 11.14 -28.49 14.13
C THR A 257 12.25 -27.46 13.88
N THR A 258 13.52 -27.88 13.86
CA THR A 258 14.64 -26.96 13.57
C THR A 258 14.58 -26.49 12.13
N TRP A 259 14.21 -27.36 11.18
CA TRP A 259 13.97 -26.98 9.79
C TRP A 259 12.86 -25.93 9.69
N GLU A 260 11.71 -26.15 10.35
CA GLU A 260 10.59 -25.21 10.33
C GLU A 260 10.95 -23.85 10.96
N GLU A 261 11.59 -23.86 12.13
CA GLU A 261 12.10 -22.67 12.80
C GLU A 261 13.07 -21.89 11.90
N THR A 262 14.03 -22.58 11.28
CA THR A 262 15.01 -21.97 10.37
C THR A 262 14.34 -21.34 9.14
N ARG A 263 13.35 -22.03 8.56
CA ARG A 263 12.60 -21.53 7.40
C ARG A 263 11.82 -20.25 7.75
N ASN A 264 11.24 -20.20 8.94
CA ASN A 264 10.60 -18.98 9.45
C ASN A 264 11.65 -17.87 9.68
N THR A 265 12.83 -18.19 10.23
CA THR A 265 13.95 -17.25 10.34
C THR A 265 14.33 -16.66 8.98
N PHE A 266 14.49 -17.48 7.94
CA PHE A 266 14.78 -16.98 6.59
C PHE A 266 13.68 -16.04 6.07
N ARG A 267 12.41 -16.39 6.29
CA ARG A 267 11.26 -15.56 5.87
C ARG A 267 11.20 -14.19 6.55
N TYR A 268 11.57 -14.12 7.83
CA TYR A 268 11.43 -12.92 8.65
C TYR A 268 12.72 -12.12 8.82
N ALA A 269 13.87 -12.68 8.48
CA ALA A 269 15.16 -11.99 8.56
C ALA A 269 15.24 -10.77 7.65
N VAL A 270 14.67 -10.89 6.44
CA VAL A 270 14.38 -9.77 5.55
C VAL A 270 12.92 -9.92 5.14
N SER A 271 12.02 -9.17 5.77
CA SER A 271 10.58 -9.29 5.53
C SER A 271 10.19 -8.69 4.17
N SER A 272 9.12 -9.19 3.55
CA SER A 272 8.62 -8.61 2.29
C SER A 272 8.23 -7.15 2.50
N THR A 273 7.65 -6.83 3.66
CA THR A 273 7.30 -5.46 4.05
C THR A 273 8.50 -4.53 4.10
N GLU A 274 9.69 -4.98 4.54
CA GLU A 274 10.90 -4.13 4.52
C GLU A 274 11.38 -3.85 3.09
N VAL A 275 11.27 -4.83 2.20
CA VAL A 275 11.58 -4.64 0.77
C VAL A 275 10.56 -3.69 0.14
N ASP A 276 9.28 -3.85 0.45
CA ASP A 276 8.19 -2.99 -0.03
C ASP A 276 8.34 -1.55 0.45
N ASP A 277 8.65 -1.35 1.73
CA ASP A 277 8.89 -0.03 2.32
C ASP A 277 10.11 0.64 1.66
N ALA A 278 11.19 -0.11 1.42
CA ALA A 278 12.38 0.37 0.72
C ALA A 278 12.07 0.71 -0.75
N ARG A 279 11.29 -0.14 -1.44
CA ARG A 279 10.81 0.09 -2.80
C ARG A 279 9.92 1.33 -2.89
N GLU A 280 8.97 1.49 -1.98
CA GLU A 280 8.09 2.67 -1.92
C GLU A 280 8.92 3.95 -1.71
N THR A 281 9.97 3.86 -0.90
CA THR A 281 10.90 4.97 -0.64
C THR A 281 11.64 5.43 -1.92
N ILE A 282 12.08 4.50 -2.76
CA ILE A 282 12.78 4.84 -4.01
C ILE A 282 11.84 5.14 -5.18
N THR A 283 10.56 4.77 -5.06
CA THR A 283 9.56 4.95 -6.13
C THR A 283 9.27 6.45 -6.34
N PRO A 284 9.62 7.03 -7.50
CA PRO A 284 9.39 8.45 -7.74
C PRO A 284 7.90 8.77 -7.88
N GLY A 285 7.48 9.86 -7.23
CA GLY A 285 6.12 10.39 -7.30
C GLY A 285 5.30 10.09 -6.05
N SER A 286 4.85 11.15 -5.37
CA SER A 286 3.92 11.03 -4.25
C SER A 286 2.47 11.23 -4.73
N PRO A 287 1.49 10.44 -4.27
CA PRO A 287 0.06 10.71 -4.52
C PRO A 287 -0.34 12.14 -4.12
N TRP A 288 0.30 12.67 -3.07
CA TRP A 288 0.14 14.06 -2.64
C TRP A 288 0.75 15.07 -3.62
N ALA A 289 1.90 14.76 -4.20
CA ALA A 289 2.55 15.60 -5.22
C ALA A 289 1.65 15.73 -6.46
N THR A 290 1.14 14.62 -6.98
CA THR A 290 0.22 14.59 -8.12
C THR A 290 -1.10 15.31 -7.80
N THR A 291 -1.63 15.13 -6.59
CA THR A 291 -2.82 15.85 -6.13
C THR A 291 -2.62 17.37 -6.10
N LEU A 292 -1.47 17.84 -5.59
CA LEU A 292 -1.11 19.26 -5.57
C LEU A 292 -0.99 19.83 -6.99
N MET A 293 -0.39 19.08 -7.92
CA MET A 293 -0.25 19.50 -9.31
C MET A 293 -1.62 19.62 -10.01
N TRP A 294 -2.50 18.63 -9.87
CA TRP A 294 -3.87 18.69 -10.40
C TRP A 294 -4.70 19.81 -9.76
N GLY A 295 -4.61 19.96 -8.44
CA GLY A 295 -5.27 21.02 -7.70
C GLY A 295 -4.84 22.41 -8.20
N GLY A 296 -3.54 22.62 -8.37
CA GLY A 296 -2.99 23.87 -8.90
C GLY A 296 -3.43 24.13 -10.35
N ALA A 297 -3.41 23.11 -11.22
CA ALA A 297 -3.88 23.24 -12.60
C ALA A 297 -5.38 23.59 -12.68
N LEU A 298 -6.22 22.98 -11.84
CA LEU A 298 -7.66 23.30 -11.76
C LEU A 298 -7.90 24.73 -11.27
N VAL A 299 -7.13 25.21 -10.30
CA VAL A 299 -7.22 26.61 -9.84
C VAL A 299 -6.77 27.58 -10.94
N LEU A 300 -5.68 27.27 -11.68
CA LEU A 300 -5.26 28.06 -12.84
C LEU A 300 -6.35 28.14 -13.91
N LEU A 301 -6.99 27.01 -14.24
CA LEU A 301 -8.12 26.97 -15.18
C LEU A 301 -9.26 27.89 -14.71
N GLY A 302 -9.62 27.82 -13.44
CA GLY A 302 -10.62 28.70 -12.83
C GLY A 302 -10.25 30.19 -12.96
N VAL A 303 -8.99 30.54 -12.69
CA VAL A 303 -8.46 31.90 -12.85
C VAL A 303 -8.52 32.36 -14.31
N THR A 304 -8.12 31.52 -15.27
CA THR A 304 -8.21 31.82 -16.70
C THR A 304 -9.64 32.12 -17.13
N VAL A 305 -10.63 31.32 -16.68
CA VAL A 305 -12.05 31.53 -16.97
C VAL A 305 -12.56 32.85 -16.37
N VAL A 306 -12.16 33.17 -15.13
CA VAL A 306 -12.54 34.44 -14.47
C VAL A 306 -11.94 35.63 -15.21
N LEU A 307 -10.65 35.58 -15.58
CA LEU A 307 -9.98 36.63 -16.33
C LEU A 307 -10.63 36.84 -17.71
N TRP A 308 -10.93 35.74 -18.42
CA TRP A 308 -11.62 35.79 -19.70
C TRP A 308 -13.00 36.43 -19.59
N ARG A 309 -13.81 36.03 -18.60
CA ARG A 309 -15.14 36.60 -18.35
C ARG A 309 -15.09 38.06 -17.91
N SER A 310 -14.03 38.48 -17.24
CA SER A 310 -13.82 39.87 -16.81
C SER A 310 -13.31 40.81 -17.92
N GLY A 311 -13.07 40.28 -19.13
CA GLY A 311 -12.57 41.05 -20.27
C GLY A 311 -11.05 41.23 -20.32
N ALA A 312 -10.30 40.67 -19.35
CA ALA A 312 -8.83 40.71 -19.29
C ALA A 312 -8.21 39.65 -20.25
N ARG A 313 -8.39 39.84 -21.56
CA ARG A 313 -8.04 38.82 -22.58
C ARG A 313 -6.54 38.51 -22.64
N LEU A 314 -5.66 39.49 -22.41
CA LEU A 314 -4.22 39.27 -22.41
C LEU A 314 -3.82 38.43 -21.19
N ALA A 315 -4.23 38.83 -19.99
CA ALA A 315 -4.00 38.04 -18.77
C ALA A 315 -4.58 36.62 -18.86
N ALA A 316 -5.76 36.46 -19.48
CA ALA A 316 -6.34 35.15 -19.74
C ALA A 316 -5.49 34.31 -20.72
N GLY A 317 -4.96 34.89 -21.79
CA GLY A 317 -4.09 34.19 -22.74
C GLY A 317 -2.77 33.71 -22.10
N PHE A 318 -2.16 34.56 -21.28
CA PHE A 318 -0.93 34.22 -20.55
C PHE A 318 -1.16 33.15 -19.47
N THR A 319 -2.26 33.25 -18.71
CA THR A 319 -2.64 32.21 -17.73
C THR A 319 -2.98 30.88 -18.42
N LEU A 320 -3.63 30.92 -19.58
CA LEU A 320 -3.87 29.72 -20.39
C LEU A 320 -2.56 29.08 -20.87
N ALA A 321 -1.58 29.89 -21.29
CA ALA A 321 -0.27 29.37 -21.67
C ALA A 321 0.47 28.76 -20.45
N GLY A 322 0.35 29.37 -19.27
CA GLY A 322 0.83 28.76 -18.01
C GLY A 322 0.12 27.45 -17.66
N LEU A 323 -1.20 27.37 -17.89
CA LEU A 323 -1.96 26.13 -17.70
C LEU A 323 -1.49 25.03 -18.67
N LEU A 324 -1.26 25.35 -19.95
CA LEU A 324 -0.71 24.39 -20.91
C LEU A 324 0.68 23.90 -20.50
N ALA A 325 1.53 24.79 -19.98
CA ALA A 325 2.84 24.40 -19.42
C ALA A 325 2.69 23.47 -18.20
N SER A 326 1.70 23.70 -17.33
CA SER A 326 1.41 22.78 -16.22
C SER A 326 0.90 21.41 -16.69
N GLY A 327 0.15 21.36 -17.79
CA GLY A 327 -0.27 20.10 -18.41
C GLY A 327 0.90 19.30 -18.97
N LEU A 328 1.91 19.98 -19.53
CA LEU A 328 3.15 19.33 -19.97
C LEU A 328 3.95 18.77 -18.77
N ALA A 329 4.01 19.50 -17.66
CA ALA A 329 4.66 19.01 -16.43
C ALA A 329 3.93 17.80 -15.83
N LEU A 330 2.59 17.81 -15.82
CA LEU A 330 1.77 16.66 -15.41
C LEU A 330 1.97 15.44 -16.31
N ALA A 331 2.12 15.64 -17.63
CA ALA A 331 2.42 14.57 -18.58
C ALA A 331 3.85 14.01 -18.45
N GLN A 332 4.72 14.66 -17.67
CA GLN A 332 6.09 14.22 -17.37
C GLN A 332 6.24 13.70 -15.94
N ASP A 333 5.13 13.57 -15.19
CA ASP A 333 5.12 13.03 -13.83
C ASP A 333 5.37 11.50 -13.88
N PRO A 334 6.43 10.96 -13.25
CA PRO A 334 6.78 9.55 -13.17
C PRO A 334 5.65 8.69 -12.64
N PHE A 335 4.77 9.27 -11.81
CA PHE A 335 3.56 8.61 -11.37
C PHE A 335 2.74 8.05 -12.56
N PHE A 336 2.73 8.74 -13.71
CA PHE A 336 2.03 8.30 -14.92
C PHE A 336 2.92 7.51 -15.90
N ASP A 337 4.21 7.33 -15.62
CA ASP A 337 5.15 6.61 -16.49
C ASP A 337 5.20 5.09 -16.20
N GLY A 338 4.21 4.58 -15.45
CA GLY A 338 4.07 3.17 -15.12
C GLY A 338 5.01 2.69 -14.01
N VAL A 339 5.58 3.59 -13.21
CA VAL A 339 6.48 3.23 -12.10
C VAL A 339 5.74 2.38 -11.06
N THR A 340 4.54 2.81 -10.66
CA THR A 340 3.69 2.03 -9.75
C THR A 340 3.39 0.64 -10.31
N ALA A 341 3.08 0.53 -11.61
CA ALA A 341 2.83 -0.76 -12.24
C ALA A 341 4.08 -1.68 -12.26
N ARG A 342 5.29 -1.12 -12.36
CA ARG A 342 6.54 -1.90 -12.27
C ARG A 342 6.84 -2.33 -10.84
N ALA A 343 6.60 -1.43 -9.88
CA ALA A 343 6.74 -1.75 -8.46
C ALA A 343 5.74 -2.86 -8.05
N GLU A 344 4.47 -2.74 -8.45
CA GLU A 344 3.44 -3.77 -8.26
C GLU A 344 3.84 -5.09 -8.94
N ALA A 345 4.31 -5.06 -10.20
CA ALA A 345 4.77 -6.26 -10.89
C ALA A 345 5.96 -6.92 -10.18
N HIS A 346 6.88 -6.13 -9.61
CA HIS A 346 7.98 -6.64 -8.80
C HIS A 346 7.48 -7.34 -7.53
N GLU A 347 6.49 -6.76 -6.84
CA GLU A 347 5.83 -7.40 -5.68
C GLU A 347 5.27 -8.76 -6.07
N GLU A 348 4.47 -8.76 -7.14
CA GLU A 348 3.77 -9.95 -7.63
C GLU A 348 4.77 -11.02 -8.07
N ALA A 349 5.92 -10.66 -8.63
CA ALA A 349 6.98 -11.60 -8.96
C ALA A 349 7.67 -12.20 -7.73
N VAL A 350 7.90 -11.40 -6.69
CA VAL A 350 8.50 -11.87 -5.42
C VAL A 350 7.52 -12.80 -4.68
N ASP A 351 6.25 -12.41 -4.55
CA ASP A 351 5.21 -13.23 -3.93
C ASP A 351 5.08 -14.58 -4.64
N ARG A 352 5.10 -14.56 -5.98
CA ARG A 352 5.11 -15.75 -6.83
C ARG A 352 6.30 -16.67 -6.55
N ALA A 353 7.50 -16.12 -6.35
CA ALA A 353 8.68 -16.93 -5.99
C ALA A 353 8.61 -17.53 -4.58
N ASP A 354 7.93 -16.85 -3.65
CA ASP A 354 7.68 -17.35 -2.29
C ASP A 354 6.58 -18.43 -2.27
N ASP A 355 5.54 -18.27 -3.09
CA ASP A 355 4.42 -19.23 -3.18
C ASP A 355 4.88 -20.63 -3.59
N VAL A 356 5.80 -20.75 -4.55
CA VAL A 356 6.39 -22.04 -4.96
C VAL A 356 7.03 -22.74 -3.76
N ARG A 357 7.79 -21.99 -2.95
CA ARG A 357 8.47 -22.53 -1.77
C ARG A 357 7.48 -22.81 -0.65
N ASP A 358 6.42 -22.03 -0.49
CA ASP A 358 5.36 -22.33 0.47
C ASP A 358 4.58 -23.61 0.10
N GLU A 359 4.49 -24.00 -1.18
CA GLU A 359 3.99 -25.32 -1.58
C GLU A 359 4.98 -26.45 -1.23
N VAL A 360 6.28 -26.30 -1.55
CA VAL A 360 7.33 -27.28 -1.15
C VAL A 360 7.26 -27.55 0.35
N ARG A 361 7.12 -26.48 1.16
CA ARG A 361 6.98 -26.60 2.61
C ARG A 361 5.82 -27.48 3.01
N ARG A 362 4.64 -27.27 2.44
CA ARG A 362 3.44 -28.03 2.82
C ARG A 362 3.61 -29.51 2.48
N ASP A 363 4.25 -29.82 1.37
CA ASP A 363 4.55 -31.19 0.99
C ASP A 363 5.56 -31.84 1.94
N LEU A 364 6.62 -31.12 2.30
CA LEU A 364 7.61 -31.58 3.27
C LEU A 364 7.05 -31.69 4.69
N GLU A 365 6.14 -30.80 5.11
CA GLU A 365 5.46 -30.90 6.41
C GLU A 365 4.64 -32.21 6.51
N VAL A 366 4.03 -32.66 5.41
CA VAL A 366 3.34 -33.96 5.36
C VAL A 366 4.35 -35.11 5.42
N MET A 367 5.42 -35.05 4.63
CA MET A 367 6.49 -36.05 4.64
C MET A 367 7.13 -36.22 6.04
N LEU A 368 7.41 -35.11 6.71
CA LEU A 368 8.07 -35.06 8.02
C LEU A 368 7.10 -35.36 9.18
N GLY A 369 5.80 -35.48 8.89
CA GLY A 369 4.77 -35.72 9.90
C GLY A 369 4.46 -34.52 10.80
N LEU A 370 4.86 -33.31 10.38
CA LEU A 370 4.46 -32.05 11.03
C LEU A 370 2.99 -31.71 10.71
N ARG A 371 2.50 -32.15 9.55
CA ARG A 371 1.12 -32.00 9.10
C ARG A 371 0.48 -33.35 8.80
N ALA A 372 -0.70 -33.59 9.36
CA ALA A 372 -1.56 -34.71 8.97
C ALA A 372 -2.59 -34.25 7.93
N LEU A 373 -2.76 -35.03 6.86
CA LEU A 373 -3.80 -34.79 5.85
C LEU A 373 -5.18 -35.10 6.41
N ALA A 374 -6.14 -34.19 6.21
CA ALA A 374 -7.51 -34.40 6.61
C ALA A 374 -8.22 -35.46 5.73
N PRO A 375 -9.30 -36.12 6.19
CA PRO A 375 -9.97 -37.16 5.40
C PRO A 375 -10.47 -36.72 4.02
N TYR A 376 -10.78 -35.43 3.83
CA TYR A 376 -11.20 -34.89 2.53
C TYR A 376 -10.02 -34.59 1.60
N GLU A 377 -8.79 -34.64 2.10
CA GLU A 377 -7.54 -34.40 1.35
C GLU A 377 -6.89 -35.71 0.87
N GLN A 378 -7.38 -36.88 1.31
CA GLN A 378 -6.78 -38.20 1.08
C GLN A 378 -7.33 -38.93 -0.17
N GLY A 379 -8.10 -38.24 -1.03
CA GLY A 379 -8.72 -38.84 -2.22
C GLY A 379 -7.91 -38.65 -3.50
N ASP A 380 -8.41 -39.22 -4.61
CA ASP A 380 -7.80 -39.13 -5.95
C ASP A 380 -7.73 -37.67 -6.47
N ASP A 381 -8.62 -36.77 -6.03
CA ASP A 381 -8.56 -35.32 -6.28
C ASP A 381 -8.08 -34.55 -5.03
N GLY A 382 -7.22 -35.19 -4.23
CA GLY A 382 -6.81 -34.78 -2.88
C GLY A 382 -5.69 -33.75 -2.84
N PHE A 383 -4.98 -33.68 -1.71
CA PHE A 383 -3.91 -32.71 -1.45
C PHE A 383 -2.80 -32.71 -2.52
N TRP A 384 -2.41 -33.89 -3.00
CA TRP A 384 -1.31 -34.06 -3.96
C TRP A 384 -1.65 -33.56 -5.37
N GLU A 385 -2.93 -33.55 -5.75
CA GLU A 385 -3.43 -33.00 -7.02
C GLU A 385 -3.74 -31.50 -6.95
N GLN A 386 -3.85 -30.92 -5.75
CA GLN A 386 -4.19 -29.51 -5.58
C GLN A 386 -2.94 -28.63 -5.68
N THR A 387 -2.79 -27.91 -6.77
CA THR A 387 -1.72 -26.91 -6.96
C THR A 387 -2.22 -25.51 -6.61
N TYR A 388 -2.36 -25.20 -5.32
CA TYR A 388 -2.73 -23.85 -4.89
C TYR A 388 -1.66 -22.84 -5.35
N GLY A 389 -2.07 -21.65 -5.80
CA GLY A 389 -1.16 -20.56 -6.24
C GLY A 389 -0.45 -20.76 -7.59
N LEU A 390 -0.21 -21.99 -8.00
CA LEU A 390 0.58 -22.30 -9.22
C LEU A 390 -0.16 -22.09 -10.54
N GLU A 391 -1.50 -22.10 -10.53
CA GLU A 391 -2.32 -21.77 -11.70
C GLU A 391 -2.08 -20.32 -12.19
N GLU A 392 -1.75 -19.43 -11.27
CA GLU A 392 -1.45 -18.01 -11.56
C GLU A 392 0.02 -17.81 -11.97
N LEU A 393 0.90 -18.76 -11.62
CA LEU A 393 2.33 -18.74 -11.88
C LEU A 393 2.71 -19.12 -13.32
N GLY A 394 1.81 -19.74 -14.09
CA GLY A 394 2.08 -20.16 -15.49
C GLY A 394 3.18 -21.23 -15.62
N VAL A 395 3.56 -21.86 -14.50
CA VAL A 395 4.53 -22.94 -14.41
C VAL A 395 4.04 -24.13 -15.23
N ALA A 396 4.96 -24.90 -15.80
CA ALA A 396 4.65 -26.17 -16.45
C ALA A 396 4.03 -27.12 -15.41
N HIS A 397 2.71 -27.04 -15.26
CA HIS A 397 1.92 -27.81 -14.30
C HIS A 397 2.24 -29.30 -14.36
N ASP A 398 2.58 -29.81 -15.54
CA ASP A 398 2.76 -31.22 -15.79
C ASP A 398 3.95 -31.84 -15.02
N GLU A 399 5.10 -31.15 -14.93
CA GLU A 399 6.30 -31.70 -14.27
C GLU A 399 6.22 -31.57 -12.74
N TRP A 400 5.75 -30.43 -12.25
CA TRP A 400 5.53 -30.21 -10.81
C TRP A 400 4.43 -31.12 -10.25
N ALA A 401 3.28 -31.21 -10.91
CA ALA A 401 2.20 -32.09 -10.48
C ALA A 401 2.64 -33.55 -10.50
N GLN A 402 3.44 -33.95 -11.50
CA GLN A 402 4.03 -35.29 -11.53
C GLN A 402 4.95 -35.54 -10.33
N ALA A 403 5.86 -34.62 -10.01
CA ALA A 403 6.75 -34.78 -8.86
C ALA A 403 5.98 -34.91 -7.53
N ARG A 404 4.91 -34.11 -7.35
CA ARG A 404 4.04 -34.19 -6.17
C ARG A 404 3.26 -35.50 -6.10
N ALA A 405 2.74 -35.98 -7.22
CA ALA A 405 2.09 -37.28 -7.30
C ALA A 405 3.06 -38.42 -6.94
N GLU A 406 4.30 -38.37 -7.43
CA GLU A 406 5.35 -39.34 -7.10
C GLU A 406 5.69 -39.33 -5.60
N LEU A 407 5.74 -38.16 -4.96
CA LEU A 407 5.93 -38.04 -3.51
C LEU A 407 4.72 -38.59 -2.74
N GLY A 408 3.50 -38.26 -3.17
CA GLY A 408 2.27 -38.78 -2.58
C GLY A 408 2.19 -40.30 -2.65
N ASP A 409 2.55 -40.88 -3.80
CA ASP A 409 2.63 -42.32 -4.00
C ASP A 409 3.71 -42.97 -3.10
N ALA A 410 4.89 -42.35 -3.00
CA ALA A 410 5.95 -42.83 -2.12
C ALA A 410 5.52 -42.82 -0.65
N LEU A 411 4.74 -41.82 -0.20
CA LEU A 411 4.24 -41.75 1.18
C LEU A 411 3.06 -42.69 1.46
N ALA A 412 2.22 -42.95 0.46
CA ALA A 412 1.06 -43.85 0.59
C ALA A 412 1.45 -45.33 0.53
N GLN A 413 2.54 -45.66 -0.17
CA GLN A 413 3.06 -47.00 -0.30
C GLN A 413 4.14 -47.26 0.77
N ASP A 414 4.37 -48.52 1.17
CA ASP A 414 5.52 -48.92 2.00
C ASP A 414 6.81 -48.83 1.14
N SER A 415 7.15 -47.62 0.70
CA SER A 415 8.30 -47.34 -0.15
C SER A 415 9.61 -47.45 0.62
N THR A 416 10.69 -47.68 -0.11
CA THR A 416 12.03 -47.64 0.48
C THR A 416 12.43 -46.21 0.81
N THR A 417 13.32 -46.04 1.79
CA THR A 417 13.88 -44.72 2.15
C THR A 417 14.55 -44.01 0.97
N GLU A 418 15.09 -44.77 0.01
CA GLU A 418 15.68 -44.24 -1.23
C GLU A 418 14.61 -43.68 -2.18
N GLU A 419 13.51 -44.40 -2.37
CA GLU A 419 12.39 -43.97 -3.21
C GLU A 419 11.74 -42.70 -2.64
N LEU A 420 11.53 -42.65 -1.31
CA LEU A 420 11.02 -41.46 -0.64
C LEU A 420 11.98 -40.27 -0.80
N ARG A 421 13.30 -40.49 -0.67
CA ARG A 421 14.31 -39.43 -0.89
C ARG A 421 14.27 -38.92 -2.31
N SER A 422 14.25 -39.82 -3.30
CA SER A 422 14.23 -39.45 -4.71
C SER A 422 12.97 -38.65 -5.06
N ALA A 423 11.80 -39.06 -4.55
CA ALA A 423 10.55 -38.35 -4.80
C ALA A 423 10.52 -36.97 -4.13
N ALA A 424 10.96 -36.86 -2.87
CA ALA A 424 11.00 -35.60 -2.14
C ALA A 424 12.01 -34.60 -2.74
N LEU A 425 13.21 -35.06 -3.12
CA LEU A 425 14.17 -34.23 -3.84
C LEU A 425 13.64 -33.86 -5.24
N GLY A 426 12.91 -34.75 -5.91
CA GLY A 426 12.27 -34.47 -7.19
C GLY A 426 11.25 -33.33 -7.12
N VAL A 427 10.49 -33.23 -6.03
CA VAL A 427 9.62 -32.06 -5.77
C VAL A 427 10.46 -30.80 -5.64
N ILE A 428 11.52 -30.81 -4.82
CA ILE A 428 12.39 -29.63 -4.64
C ILE A 428 13.04 -29.20 -5.98
N ASP A 429 13.55 -30.15 -6.77
CA ASP A 429 14.16 -29.88 -8.07
C ASP A 429 13.14 -29.29 -9.06
N ALA A 430 11.92 -29.81 -9.10
CA ALA A 430 10.84 -29.28 -9.94
C ALA A 430 10.43 -27.85 -9.51
N ALA A 431 10.44 -27.54 -8.20
CA ALA A 431 10.21 -26.18 -7.69
C ALA A 431 11.33 -25.25 -8.12
N GLY A 432 12.58 -25.72 -8.00
CA GLY A 432 13.76 -24.99 -8.42
C GLY A 432 13.65 -24.62 -9.90
N GLU A 433 13.34 -25.57 -10.77
CA GLU A 433 13.15 -25.35 -12.21
C GLU A 433 12.00 -24.38 -12.51
N ALA A 434 10.86 -24.55 -11.85
CA ALA A 434 9.72 -23.63 -11.94
C ALA A 434 10.04 -22.19 -11.51
N SER A 435 10.95 -22.04 -10.54
CA SER A 435 11.34 -20.75 -9.98
C SER A 435 12.35 -20.02 -10.85
N VAL A 436 13.12 -20.68 -11.73
CA VAL A 436 14.19 -20.04 -12.53
C VAL A 436 13.69 -18.83 -13.32
N ASP A 437 12.58 -18.98 -14.04
CA ASP A 437 12.03 -17.90 -14.86
C ASP A 437 11.44 -16.78 -13.98
N VAL A 438 10.85 -17.12 -12.83
CA VAL A 438 10.29 -16.15 -11.87
C VAL A 438 11.40 -15.35 -11.21
N GLU A 439 12.48 -15.99 -10.76
CA GLU A 439 13.67 -15.34 -10.18
C GLU A 439 14.33 -14.39 -11.19
N ALA A 440 14.44 -14.81 -12.46
CA ALA A 440 14.95 -13.95 -13.53
C ALA A 440 14.03 -12.74 -13.81
N GLU A 441 12.72 -12.93 -13.67
CA GLU A 441 11.73 -11.85 -13.78
C GLU A 441 11.84 -10.86 -12.61
N VAL A 442 11.97 -11.33 -11.37
CA VAL A 442 12.20 -10.49 -10.17
C VAL A 442 13.42 -9.60 -10.40
N GLU A 443 14.55 -10.17 -10.81
CA GLU A 443 15.79 -9.42 -11.09
C GLU A 443 15.59 -8.36 -12.20
N THR A 444 14.89 -8.73 -13.26
CA THR A 444 14.60 -7.81 -14.38
C THR A 444 13.71 -6.65 -13.93
N LEU A 445 12.69 -6.93 -13.12
CA LEU A 445 11.76 -5.93 -12.59
C LEU A 445 12.45 -5.04 -11.56
N ARG A 446 13.32 -5.58 -10.71
CA ARG A 446 14.16 -4.85 -9.76
C ARG A 446 15.01 -3.82 -10.49
N GLN A 447 15.75 -4.25 -11.51
CA GLN A 447 16.55 -3.34 -12.34
C GLN A 447 15.66 -2.28 -13.00
N SER A 448 14.47 -2.66 -13.47
CA SER A 448 13.55 -1.69 -14.07
C SER A 448 13.02 -0.66 -13.07
N VAL A 449 12.79 -1.04 -11.80
CA VAL A 449 12.40 -0.12 -10.73
C VAL A 449 13.56 0.83 -10.43
N VAL A 450 14.78 0.30 -10.25
CA VAL A 450 16.00 1.09 -9.98
C VAL A 450 16.28 2.07 -11.11
N ASP A 451 16.34 1.60 -12.36
CA ASP A 451 16.59 2.45 -13.53
C ASP A 451 15.60 3.62 -13.60
N THR A 452 14.35 3.37 -13.22
CA THR A 452 13.32 4.41 -13.24
C THR A 452 13.45 5.38 -12.06
N ALA A 453 13.80 4.88 -10.88
CA ALA A 453 14.06 5.67 -9.69
C ALA A 453 15.27 6.62 -9.86
N GLU A 454 16.33 6.14 -10.52
CA GLU A 454 17.55 6.91 -10.77
C GLU A 454 17.39 7.99 -11.86
N GLN A 455 16.61 7.70 -12.91
CA GLN A 455 16.41 8.65 -14.01
C GLN A 455 15.71 9.93 -13.53
N GLY A 456 14.70 9.81 -12.65
CA GLY A 456 13.84 10.90 -12.19
C GLY A 456 13.30 11.76 -13.33
N TRP A 457 12.88 13.00 -13.03
CA TRP A 457 12.43 13.92 -14.09
C TRP A 457 13.62 14.39 -14.95
N ALA A 458 13.43 14.54 -16.27
CA ALA A 458 14.42 15.17 -17.14
C ALA A 458 14.55 16.68 -16.83
N PRO A 459 15.62 17.14 -16.15
CA PRO A 459 15.69 18.52 -15.63
C PRO A 459 15.66 19.59 -16.73
N GLY A 460 16.03 19.23 -17.96
CA GLY A 460 16.06 20.11 -19.12
C GLY A 460 14.69 20.64 -19.59
N LEU A 461 13.58 20.02 -19.20
CA LEU A 461 12.22 20.42 -19.63
C LEU A 461 11.37 20.99 -18.49
N VAL A 462 11.67 20.58 -17.26
CA VAL A 462 10.91 20.89 -16.04
C VAL A 462 11.12 22.32 -15.57
N LEU A 463 12.38 22.73 -15.45
CA LEU A 463 12.74 24.08 -15.02
C LEU A 463 12.15 25.15 -15.96
N PRO A 464 12.22 24.99 -17.31
CA PRO A 464 11.51 25.86 -18.24
C PRO A 464 9.99 25.81 -18.07
N GLY A 465 9.40 24.63 -17.91
CA GLY A 465 7.95 24.46 -17.72
C GLY A 465 7.44 25.17 -16.47
N LEU A 466 8.09 24.96 -15.32
CA LEU A 466 7.78 25.64 -14.06
C LEU A 466 8.03 27.14 -14.13
N ALA A 467 9.11 27.57 -14.78
CA ALA A 467 9.36 28.99 -15.01
C ALA A 467 8.23 29.63 -15.83
N LEU A 468 7.71 28.96 -16.85
CA LEU A 468 6.57 29.43 -17.65
C LEU A 468 5.27 29.46 -16.83
N VAL A 469 5.02 28.46 -15.99
CA VAL A 469 3.86 28.42 -15.06
C VAL A 469 3.84 29.62 -14.12
N ILE A 470 5.01 30.09 -13.66
CA ILE A 470 5.12 31.24 -12.75
C ILE A 470 5.11 32.57 -13.52
N LEU A 471 5.96 32.68 -14.56
CA LEU A 471 6.23 33.95 -15.22
C LEU A 471 5.09 34.40 -16.13
N LEU A 472 4.43 33.49 -16.85
CA LEU A 472 3.39 33.87 -17.81
C LEU A 472 2.18 34.51 -17.10
N PRO A 473 1.58 33.91 -16.07
CA PRO A 473 0.45 34.52 -15.36
C PRO A 473 0.77 35.91 -14.79
N LEU A 474 1.96 36.10 -14.23
CA LEU A 474 2.40 37.37 -13.66
C LEU A 474 2.65 38.43 -14.75
N ALA A 475 3.29 38.05 -15.86
CA ALA A 475 3.49 38.94 -17.01
C ALA A 475 2.15 39.39 -17.60
N GLY A 476 1.19 38.48 -17.74
CA GLY A 476 -0.16 38.78 -18.22
C GLY A 476 -0.90 39.79 -17.34
N LEU A 477 -0.83 39.64 -16.02
CA LEU A 477 -1.40 40.60 -15.07
C LEU A 477 -0.68 41.96 -15.11
N GLY A 478 0.65 41.98 -15.24
CA GLY A 478 1.45 43.19 -15.33
C GLY A 478 1.16 44.02 -16.59
N ILE A 479 1.10 43.37 -17.76
CA ILE A 479 0.79 44.00 -19.04
C ILE A 479 -0.64 44.57 -19.05
N GLU A 480 -1.61 43.81 -18.54
CA GLU A 480 -3.01 44.25 -18.47
C GLU A 480 -3.19 45.44 -17.50
N ALA A 481 -2.49 45.44 -16.37
CA ALA A 481 -2.50 46.55 -15.42
C ALA A 481 -1.87 47.82 -16.01
N TRP A 482 -0.77 47.69 -16.75
CA TRP A 482 -0.12 48.80 -17.44
C TRP A 482 -1.00 49.41 -18.54
N ARG A 483 -1.60 48.56 -19.39
CA ARG A 483 -2.52 48.97 -20.45
C ARG A 483 -3.70 49.78 -19.91
N ARG A 484 -4.32 49.34 -18.81
CA ARG A 484 -5.46 50.03 -18.19
C ARG A 484 -5.08 51.37 -17.54
N ARG A 485 -3.82 51.55 -17.12
CA ARG A 485 -3.32 52.85 -16.65
C ARG A 485 -3.19 53.82 -17.81
N GLN A 486 -2.63 53.40 -18.94
CA GLN A 486 -2.54 54.23 -20.16
C GLN A 486 -3.93 54.63 -20.69
N GLU A 487 -4.86 53.67 -20.81
CA GLU A 487 -6.24 53.95 -21.23
C GLU A 487 -7.02 54.85 -20.24
N GLY A 488 -6.52 54.99 -19.00
CA GLY A 488 -7.07 55.86 -17.96
C GLY A 488 -6.41 57.24 -17.89
N GLU A 489 -5.20 57.41 -18.42
CA GLU A 489 -4.50 58.70 -18.56
C GLU A 489 -4.90 59.44 -19.85
N ASP A 490 -5.33 58.70 -20.88
CA ASP A 490 -5.84 59.25 -22.16
C ASP A 490 -7.33 59.63 -22.15
N ARG A 491 -8.01 59.57 -20.99
CA ARG A 491 -9.40 59.99 -20.78
C ARG A 491 -9.49 61.14 -19.79
#